data_AF-A0A1H0J7Q6-F1
#
_entry.id   AF-A0A1H0J7Q6-F1
#
_cell.length_a   1.000
_cell.length_b   1.000
_cell.length_c   1.000
_cell.angle_alpha   90.00
_cell.angle_beta   90.00
_cell.angle_gamma   90.00
#
_symmetry.space_group_name_H-M   'P 1'
#
loop_
_entity.id
_entity.type
_entity.pdbx_description
1 polymer ?
#
loop_
_entity_poly.entity_id
_entity_poly.type
_entity_poly.pdbx_seq_one_letter_code
_entity_poly.pdbx_strand_id
1 'polypeptide(L)'
;MRGGGVKSLLLIAGLAMSAILPGSPSSAAGEARKTVPASAPRLALVIGNANYIKLGKLSNPGRDARLVAEKLRQLGFDVTEVGDRDLKGMTSDVEDFARKIKARGPGTVSLLYYAGHGLENDSVNYLVPVSADIKKRADVAAQSLSVKRVADRLSGAGNALNILIVDACRDNPFPPGVAPAATQGLVPMGAVYGVFIASSTGSGKIAFDGEDGHSPYTRALAEALTTPGEKLEDVFKSVRRQVRLATGEQQIPWESTSVELDFYFVPPPPVPTPAEQLFAAAKETGNPALYQLLIERFPDSREAAEARPIAANLRQPPANAVLAATASAAAPVLARAKQTQTPEAYDLVASLFPDTPEAEEARAAASRLREVTVLDSAGPAYEGRELVQAIQDQLLRLDCMTGERSGAFETTTIQGLRRASQLTDERYLWYRPTMAALRALKKIDAKEGCGRQKQIAAPRCLRINDEDYCQ
;
A
#
# COMPACT_ATOMS: atom_id res chain seq x y z
N MET A 1 -0.70 31.03 -85.88
CA MET A 1 -1.36 30.47 -84.68
C MET A 1 -0.34 30.47 -83.54
N ARG A 2 -0.72 31.06 -82.39
CA ARG A 2 -0.14 31.04 -81.02
C ARG A 2 1.33 30.61 -80.89
N GLY A 3 2.31 31.41 -80.46
CA GLY A 3 2.30 32.51 -79.48
C GLY A 3 2.77 32.00 -78.11
N GLY A 4 3.97 32.39 -77.67
CA GLY A 4 4.50 32.08 -76.34
C GLY A 4 5.94 32.55 -76.16
N GLY A 5 6.09 33.79 -75.67
CA GLY A 5 7.39 34.45 -75.47
C GLY A 5 8.09 34.07 -74.16
N VAL A 6 9.41 34.13 -74.21
CA VAL A 6 10.33 34.01 -73.07
C VAL A 6 10.74 35.42 -72.64
N LYS A 7 10.75 35.70 -71.33
CA LYS A 7 11.48 36.83 -70.76
C LYS A 7 12.23 36.41 -69.50
N SER A 8 13.52 36.70 -69.51
CA SER A 8 14.44 36.66 -68.37
C SER A 8 14.48 38.00 -67.63
N LEU A 9 14.99 37.92 -66.38
CA LEU A 9 15.57 38.96 -65.51
C LEU A 9 14.59 39.89 -64.75
N LEU A 10 14.57 39.81 -63.41
CA LEU A 10 15.41 40.63 -62.50
C LEU A 10 15.10 40.37 -61.00
N LEU A 11 16.13 40.52 -60.16
CA LEU A 11 16.14 40.38 -58.70
C LEU A 11 15.18 41.32 -57.96
N ILE A 12 14.54 40.82 -56.88
CA ILE A 12 14.24 41.62 -55.67
C ILE A 12 14.57 40.77 -54.43
N ALA A 13 15.45 41.31 -53.59
CA ALA A 13 15.78 40.80 -52.27
C ALA A 13 14.62 41.04 -51.30
N GLY A 14 14.10 39.98 -50.69
CA GLY A 14 13.15 40.07 -49.57
C GLY A 14 13.82 39.60 -48.29
N LEU A 15 14.03 40.52 -47.33
CA LEU A 15 14.35 40.18 -45.95
C LEU A 15 13.22 39.30 -45.39
N ALA A 16 13.51 38.02 -45.14
CA ALA A 16 12.65 37.16 -44.36
C ALA A 16 12.84 37.51 -42.87
N MET A 17 11.89 38.27 -42.34
CA MET A 17 11.77 38.56 -40.92
C MET A 17 11.35 37.26 -40.22
N SER A 18 12.30 36.58 -39.57
CA SER A 18 12.02 35.40 -38.74
C SER A 18 11.09 35.80 -37.60
N ALA A 19 9.81 35.48 -37.74
CA ALA A 19 8.88 35.44 -36.62
C ALA A 19 9.28 34.27 -35.72
N ILE A 20 10.00 34.56 -34.64
CA ILE A 20 10.20 33.63 -33.54
C ILE A 20 8.82 33.48 -32.87
N LEU A 21 8.08 32.45 -33.27
CA LEU A 21 6.92 32.01 -32.50
C LEU A 21 7.45 31.51 -31.15
N PRO A 22 6.97 32.02 -30.00
CA PRO A 22 7.31 31.41 -28.73
C PRO A 22 6.74 30.00 -28.76
N GLY A 23 7.64 29.01 -28.79
CA GLY A 23 7.26 27.61 -28.66
C GLY A 23 6.46 27.47 -27.38
N SER A 24 5.19 27.09 -27.51
CA SER A 24 4.38 26.71 -26.36
C SER A 24 5.17 25.66 -25.59
N PRO A 25 5.44 25.85 -24.28
CA PRO A 25 6.02 24.78 -23.50
C PRO A 25 5.07 23.60 -23.59
N SER A 26 5.52 22.52 -24.22
CA SER A 26 4.83 21.25 -24.22
C SER A 26 4.74 20.81 -22.75
N SER A 27 3.63 21.14 -22.10
CA SER A 27 3.31 20.70 -20.75
C SER A 27 2.96 19.22 -20.81
N ALA A 28 3.99 18.39 -20.99
CA ALA A 28 3.91 16.93 -20.82
C ALA A 28 3.98 16.54 -19.33
N ALA A 29 4.00 17.52 -18.42
CA ALA A 29 3.81 17.31 -16.99
C ALA A 29 2.39 17.76 -16.63
N GLY A 30 1.44 16.83 -16.47
CA GLY A 30 0.15 17.20 -15.91
C GLY A 30 -1.05 16.28 -16.13
N GLU A 31 -0.99 15.21 -16.92
CA GLU A 31 -2.10 14.24 -16.89
C GLU A 31 -1.97 13.37 -15.64
N ALA A 32 -2.80 13.68 -14.63
CA ALA A 32 -2.98 12.84 -13.46
C ALA A 32 -3.32 11.41 -13.91
N ARG A 33 -2.67 10.41 -13.31
CA ARG A 33 -2.94 8.99 -13.62
C ARG A 33 -4.42 8.71 -13.38
N LYS A 34 -5.02 7.96 -14.30
CA LYS A 34 -6.43 7.60 -14.21
C LYS A 34 -6.63 6.59 -13.06
N THR A 35 -7.46 6.95 -12.09
CA THR A 35 -7.83 6.08 -10.98
C THR A 35 -9.02 5.19 -11.36
N VAL A 36 -8.95 3.92 -11.01
CA VAL A 36 -10.08 2.99 -11.13
C VAL A 36 -11.21 3.46 -10.19
N PRO A 37 -12.43 3.69 -10.69
CA PRO A 37 -13.55 4.14 -9.84
C PRO A 37 -13.85 3.13 -8.72
N ALA A 38 -14.22 3.62 -7.54
CA ALA A 38 -14.63 2.76 -6.43
C ALA A 38 -15.85 1.87 -6.77
N SER A 39 -16.69 2.32 -7.70
CA SER A 39 -17.86 1.59 -8.22
C SER A 39 -17.54 0.54 -9.29
N ALA A 40 -16.28 0.40 -9.71
CA ALA A 40 -15.87 -0.61 -10.67
C ALA A 40 -16.24 -2.02 -10.19
N PRO A 41 -16.83 -2.90 -11.03
CA PRO A 41 -17.10 -4.28 -10.66
C PRO A 41 -15.81 -4.99 -10.24
N ARG A 42 -15.82 -5.70 -9.12
CA ARG A 42 -14.68 -6.43 -8.58
C ARG A 42 -14.98 -7.93 -8.60
N LEU A 43 -14.23 -8.71 -9.36
CA LEU A 43 -14.39 -10.17 -9.43
C LEU A 43 -13.11 -10.85 -8.96
N ALA A 44 -13.23 -11.95 -8.22
CA ALA A 44 -12.08 -12.78 -7.86
C ALA A 44 -12.27 -14.27 -8.14
N LEU A 45 -11.20 -14.93 -8.56
CA LEU A 45 -11.06 -16.38 -8.57
C LEU A 45 -9.95 -16.77 -7.60
N VAL A 46 -10.28 -17.58 -6.61
CA VAL A 46 -9.35 -18.02 -5.56
C VAL A 46 -9.22 -19.53 -5.62
N ILE A 47 -8.01 -20.02 -5.88
CA ILE A 47 -7.71 -21.45 -6.04
C ILE A 47 -6.73 -21.90 -4.96
N GLY A 48 -7.12 -22.87 -4.14
CA GLY A 48 -6.23 -23.52 -3.17
C GLY A 48 -6.02 -25.00 -3.46
N ASN A 49 -4.85 -25.39 -3.96
CA ASN A 49 -4.52 -26.80 -4.23
C ASN A 49 -3.61 -27.34 -3.10
N ALA A 50 -4.16 -28.25 -2.30
CA ALA A 50 -3.51 -28.82 -1.12
C ALA A 50 -3.36 -30.35 -1.19
N ASN A 51 -4.34 -31.07 -1.75
CA ASN A 51 -4.42 -32.53 -1.71
C ASN A 51 -3.88 -33.20 -2.98
N TYR A 52 -2.56 -33.12 -3.24
CA TYR A 52 -1.97 -33.74 -4.42
C TYR A 52 -1.94 -35.26 -4.31
N ILE A 53 -2.34 -35.93 -5.39
CA ILE A 53 -2.44 -37.40 -5.45
C ILE A 53 -1.04 -38.04 -5.46
N LYS A 54 -0.07 -37.41 -6.13
CA LYS A 54 1.28 -37.96 -6.36
C LYS A 54 2.41 -37.20 -5.66
N LEU A 55 2.18 -35.93 -5.32
CA LEU A 55 3.22 -35.02 -4.80
C LEU A 55 3.18 -34.82 -3.28
N GLY A 56 2.24 -35.47 -2.59
CA GLY A 56 2.02 -35.27 -1.16
C GLY A 56 1.10 -34.10 -0.84
N LYS A 57 0.68 -33.99 0.41
CA LYS A 57 -0.29 -32.97 0.85
C LYS A 57 0.43 -31.73 1.36
N LEU A 58 -0.09 -30.56 1.00
CA LEU A 58 0.31 -29.28 1.59
C LEU A 58 -0.71 -28.87 2.65
N SER A 59 -0.22 -28.35 3.77
CA SER A 59 -1.05 -28.03 4.95
C SER A 59 -1.78 -26.69 4.85
N ASN A 60 -1.22 -25.69 4.16
CA ASN A 60 -1.77 -24.32 4.19
C ASN A 60 -2.56 -23.87 2.96
N PRO A 61 -2.37 -24.34 1.71
CA PRO A 61 -3.02 -23.72 0.56
C PRO A 61 -4.54 -23.56 0.65
N GLY A 62 -5.24 -24.53 1.24
CA GLY A 62 -6.69 -24.42 1.48
C GLY A 62 -7.05 -23.37 2.54
N ARG A 63 -6.24 -23.23 3.60
CA ARG A 63 -6.41 -22.19 4.64
C ARG A 63 -6.08 -20.80 4.09
N ASP A 64 -5.00 -20.71 3.34
CA ASP A 64 -4.51 -19.49 2.71
C ASP A 64 -5.53 -18.94 1.70
N ALA A 65 -6.04 -19.80 0.81
CA ALA A 65 -7.11 -19.47 -0.12
C ALA A 65 -8.36 -18.94 0.60
N ARG A 66 -8.79 -19.61 1.68
CA ARG A 66 -9.96 -19.18 2.45
C ARG A 66 -9.76 -17.80 3.08
N LEU A 67 -8.62 -17.56 3.72
CA LEU A 67 -8.32 -16.26 4.35
C LEU A 67 -8.34 -15.12 3.32
N VAL A 68 -7.69 -15.31 2.17
CA VAL A 68 -7.68 -14.32 1.09
C VAL A 68 -9.09 -14.11 0.52
N ALA A 69 -9.84 -15.18 0.30
CA ALA A 69 -11.23 -15.09 -0.18
C ALA A 69 -12.12 -14.29 0.79
N GLU A 70 -11.99 -14.51 2.10
CA GLU A 70 -12.71 -13.75 3.13
C GLU A 70 -12.37 -12.25 3.08
N LYS A 71 -11.07 -11.90 3.00
CA LYS A 71 -10.64 -10.50 2.86
C LYS A 71 -11.16 -9.85 1.58
N LEU A 72 -11.09 -10.55 0.46
CA LEU A 72 -11.59 -10.03 -0.82
C LEU A 72 -13.11 -9.80 -0.79
N ARG A 73 -13.88 -10.71 -0.18
CA ARG A 73 -15.33 -10.50 0.03
C ARG A 73 -15.60 -9.26 0.88
N GLN A 74 -14.84 -9.05 1.96
CA GLN A 74 -14.94 -7.84 2.80
C GLN A 74 -14.63 -6.56 2.01
N LEU A 75 -13.75 -6.66 1.00
CA LEU A 75 -13.36 -5.56 0.10
C LEU A 75 -14.30 -5.40 -1.12
N GLY A 76 -15.43 -6.11 -1.13
CA GLY A 76 -16.47 -5.98 -2.15
C GLY A 76 -16.23 -6.75 -3.44
N PHE A 77 -15.32 -7.74 -3.45
CA PHE A 77 -15.17 -8.65 -4.59
C PHE A 77 -16.28 -9.72 -4.60
N ASP A 78 -16.80 -10.03 -5.79
CA ASP A 78 -17.57 -11.25 -6.07
C ASP A 78 -16.59 -12.41 -6.26
N VAL A 79 -16.46 -13.25 -5.22
CA VAL A 79 -15.41 -14.28 -5.12
C VAL A 79 -15.94 -15.66 -5.49
N THR A 80 -15.33 -16.25 -6.53
CA THR A 80 -15.41 -17.70 -6.81
C THR A 80 -14.23 -18.39 -6.13
N GLU A 81 -14.49 -19.16 -5.08
CA GLU A 81 -13.47 -19.91 -4.33
C GLU A 81 -13.55 -21.39 -4.66
N VAL A 82 -12.42 -21.99 -5.03
CA VAL A 82 -12.32 -23.40 -5.43
C VAL A 82 -11.06 -24.04 -4.84
N GLY A 83 -11.08 -25.36 -4.65
CA GLY A 83 -9.94 -26.09 -4.11
C GLY A 83 -9.69 -27.40 -4.85
N ASP A 84 -8.44 -27.88 -4.74
CA ASP A 84 -7.97 -29.18 -5.22
C ASP A 84 -8.37 -29.51 -6.66
N ARG A 85 -8.04 -28.61 -7.58
CA ARG A 85 -8.40 -28.72 -9.01
C ARG A 85 -7.35 -29.50 -9.80
N ASP A 86 -7.84 -30.37 -10.70
CA ASP A 86 -7.06 -30.97 -11.77
C ASP A 86 -6.83 -29.97 -12.93
N LEU A 87 -6.04 -30.34 -13.93
CA LEU A 87 -5.67 -29.42 -15.02
C LEU A 87 -6.91 -28.92 -15.79
N LYS A 88 -7.86 -29.83 -16.02
CA LYS A 88 -9.11 -29.51 -16.72
C LYS A 88 -9.96 -28.54 -15.90
N GLY A 89 -10.11 -28.80 -14.60
CA GLY A 89 -10.81 -27.94 -13.65
C GLY A 89 -10.20 -26.54 -13.60
N MET A 90 -8.89 -26.42 -13.36
CA MET A 90 -8.21 -25.12 -13.35
C MET A 90 -8.38 -24.36 -14.66
N THR A 91 -8.25 -25.04 -15.80
CA THR A 91 -8.44 -24.41 -17.12
C THR A 91 -9.89 -23.93 -17.28
N SER A 92 -10.87 -24.74 -16.90
CA SER A 92 -12.30 -24.37 -16.96
C SER A 92 -12.60 -23.20 -16.03
N ASP A 93 -12.09 -23.20 -14.80
CA ASP A 93 -12.31 -22.13 -13.83
C ASP A 93 -11.77 -20.78 -14.36
N VAL A 94 -10.57 -20.78 -14.97
CA VAL A 94 -10.00 -19.58 -15.62
C VAL A 94 -10.83 -19.14 -16.83
N GLU A 95 -11.28 -20.10 -17.65
CA GLU A 95 -12.14 -19.80 -18.80
C GLU A 95 -13.44 -19.14 -18.36
N ASP A 96 -14.12 -19.73 -17.39
CA ASP A 96 -15.37 -19.24 -16.80
C ASP A 96 -15.19 -17.88 -16.16
N PHE A 97 -14.09 -17.69 -15.42
CA PHE A 97 -13.77 -16.43 -14.77
C PHE A 97 -13.64 -15.29 -15.78
N ALA A 98 -12.87 -15.46 -16.87
CA ALA A 98 -12.80 -14.36 -17.84
C ALA A 98 -14.03 -14.20 -18.74
N ARG A 99 -14.91 -15.21 -18.86
CA ARG A 99 -16.27 -14.98 -19.39
C ARG A 99 -17.08 -14.09 -18.45
N LYS A 100 -16.98 -14.29 -17.12
CA LYS A 100 -17.62 -13.39 -16.13
C LYS A 100 -17.05 -11.98 -16.19
N ILE A 101 -15.72 -11.82 -16.30
CA ILE A 101 -15.06 -10.51 -16.46
C ILE A 101 -15.62 -9.79 -17.70
N LYS A 102 -15.60 -10.45 -18.86
CA LYS A 102 -16.12 -9.89 -20.10
C LYS A 102 -17.61 -9.49 -19.99
N ALA A 103 -18.41 -10.30 -19.32
CA ALA A 103 -19.83 -10.01 -19.10
C ALA A 103 -20.08 -8.81 -18.16
N ARG A 104 -19.17 -8.52 -17.21
CA ARG A 104 -19.25 -7.32 -16.36
C ARG A 104 -18.78 -6.05 -17.06
N GLY A 105 -17.98 -6.17 -18.11
CA GLY A 105 -17.56 -5.07 -18.97
C GLY A 105 -16.17 -4.51 -18.66
N PRO A 106 -15.71 -3.51 -19.44
CA PRO A 106 -14.31 -3.08 -19.49
C PRO A 106 -13.82 -2.39 -18.22
N GLY A 107 -14.71 -1.87 -17.37
CA GLY A 107 -14.35 -1.26 -16.09
C GLY A 107 -14.02 -2.25 -14.97
N THR A 108 -14.12 -3.57 -15.23
CA THR A 108 -13.98 -4.61 -14.20
C THR A 108 -12.54 -4.73 -13.69
N VAL A 109 -12.37 -4.84 -12.38
CA VAL A 109 -11.14 -5.29 -11.75
C VAL A 109 -11.25 -6.80 -11.52
N SER A 110 -10.29 -7.54 -12.03
CA SER A 110 -10.19 -8.98 -11.79
C SER A 110 -9.01 -9.29 -10.89
N LEU A 111 -9.18 -10.25 -9.99
CA LEU A 111 -8.11 -10.78 -9.17
C LEU A 111 -8.13 -12.31 -9.19
N LEU A 112 -7.03 -12.93 -9.59
CA LEU A 112 -6.82 -14.36 -9.43
C LEU A 112 -5.79 -14.59 -8.34
N TYR A 113 -6.15 -15.37 -7.32
CA TYR A 113 -5.22 -15.84 -6.30
C TYR A 113 -5.05 -17.34 -6.43
N TYR A 114 -3.81 -17.81 -6.43
CA TYR A 114 -3.48 -19.24 -6.41
C TYR A 114 -2.55 -19.54 -5.24
N ALA A 115 -2.88 -20.58 -4.46
CA ALA A 115 -1.99 -21.20 -3.49
C ALA A 115 -1.79 -22.68 -3.81
N GLY A 116 -0.53 -23.14 -3.81
CA GLY A 116 -0.21 -24.55 -4.07
C GLY A 116 1.23 -24.76 -4.56
N HIS A 117 1.48 -25.90 -5.21
CA HIS A 117 2.73 -26.13 -5.92
C HIS A 117 2.78 -25.29 -7.19
N GLY A 118 3.96 -24.74 -7.43
CA GLY A 118 4.30 -24.01 -8.64
C GLY A 118 5.75 -24.30 -8.97
N LEU A 119 6.07 -24.32 -10.25
CA LEU A 119 7.43 -24.59 -10.72
C LEU A 119 7.73 -23.83 -12.00
N GLU A 120 9.01 -23.60 -12.22
CA GLU A 120 9.52 -23.00 -13.44
C GLU A 120 10.02 -24.09 -14.40
N ASN A 121 9.68 -23.93 -15.68
CA ASN A 121 10.31 -24.68 -16.76
C ASN A 121 10.54 -23.81 -18.00
N ASP A 122 11.81 -23.67 -18.40
CA ASP A 122 12.24 -22.90 -19.58
C ASP A 122 11.83 -21.42 -19.50
N SER A 123 12.06 -20.83 -18.32
CA SER A 123 11.66 -19.46 -17.94
C SER A 123 10.16 -19.20 -17.96
N VAL A 124 9.35 -20.26 -17.90
CA VAL A 124 7.89 -20.17 -17.81
C VAL A 124 7.43 -20.71 -16.46
N ASN A 125 6.62 -19.91 -15.78
CA ASN A 125 6.00 -20.28 -14.51
C ASN A 125 4.74 -21.13 -14.75
N TYR A 126 4.60 -22.23 -14.01
CA TYR A 126 3.46 -23.15 -14.07
C TYR A 126 2.83 -23.34 -12.70
N LEU A 127 1.49 -23.38 -12.67
CA LEU A 127 0.66 -23.79 -11.54
C LEU A 127 0.37 -25.28 -11.65
N VAL A 128 0.61 -26.03 -10.58
CA VAL A 128 0.54 -27.50 -10.57
C VAL A 128 -0.84 -27.98 -10.11
N PRO A 129 -1.56 -28.76 -10.93
CA PRO A 129 -2.83 -29.37 -10.53
C PRO A 129 -2.64 -30.53 -9.54
N VAL A 130 -3.67 -30.85 -8.74
CA VAL A 130 -3.58 -31.94 -7.74
C VAL A 130 -3.39 -33.33 -8.33
N SER A 131 -3.77 -33.51 -9.61
CA SER A 131 -3.66 -34.78 -10.34
C SER A 131 -2.35 -34.94 -11.10
N ALA A 132 -1.42 -33.97 -11.05
CA ALA A 132 -0.21 -33.99 -11.85
C ALA A 132 0.73 -35.15 -11.48
N ASP A 133 1.29 -35.82 -12.49
CA ASP A 133 2.27 -36.90 -12.38
C ASP A 133 3.52 -36.52 -13.21
N ILE A 134 4.26 -35.53 -12.72
CA ILE A 134 5.43 -34.95 -13.40
C ILE A 134 6.67 -35.78 -13.03
N LYS A 135 7.20 -36.54 -13.99
CA LYS A 135 8.36 -37.43 -13.78
C LYS A 135 9.63 -36.91 -14.46
N LYS A 136 9.47 -36.17 -15.55
CA LYS A 136 10.56 -35.54 -16.32
C LYS A 136 10.16 -34.13 -16.72
N ARG A 137 11.16 -33.30 -17.04
CA ARG A 137 10.99 -31.89 -17.43
C ARG A 137 9.95 -31.67 -18.54
N ALA A 138 9.93 -32.56 -19.53
CA ALA A 138 8.97 -32.51 -20.65
C ALA A 138 7.49 -32.67 -20.23
N ASP A 139 7.23 -33.23 -19.04
CA ASP A 139 5.86 -33.44 -18.55
C ASP A 139 5.25 -32.14 -18.00
N VAL A 140 6.08 -31.17 -17.58
CA VAL A 140 5.64 -29.94 -16.91
C VAL A 140 4.62 -29.19 -17.74
N ALA A 141 4.97 -28.85 -18.98
CA ALA A 141 4.13 -28.05 -19.85
C ALA A 141 2.82 -28.77 -20.23
N ALA A 142 2.85 -30.11 -20.31
CA ALA A 142 1.69 -30.92 -20.68
C ALA A 142 0.73 -31.16 -19.50
N GLN A 143 1.24 -31.15 -18.26
CA GLN A 143 0.48 -31.52 -17.07
C GLN A 143 0.22 -30.36 -16.11
N SER A 144 0.67 -29.14 -16.43
CA SER A 144 0.50 -27.96 -15.59
C SER A 144 -0.09 -26.77 -16.35
N LEU A 145 -0.56 -25.76 -15.62
CA LEU A 145 -1.16 -24.55 -16.20
C LEU A 145 -0.16 -23.39 -16.19
N SER A 146 0.21 -22.88 -17.37
CA SER A 146 1.12 -21.74 -17.48
C SER A 146 0.50 -20.46 -16.90
N VAL A 147 1.23 -19.78 -16.01
CA VAL A 147 0.89 -18.46 -15.46
C VAL A 147 0.75 -17.43 -16.59
N LYS A 148 1.62 -17.52 -17.61
CA LYS A 148 1.53 -16.64 -18.79
C LYS A 148 0.22 -16.84 -19.54
N ARG A 149 -0.18 -18.11 -19.77
CA ARG A 149 -1.45 -18.42 -20.44
C ARG A 149 -2.65 -17.86 -19.65
N VAL A 150 -2.61 -17.93 -18.32
CA VAL A 150 -3.63 -17.31 -17.47
C VAL A 150 -3.63 -15.79 -17.67
N ALA A 151 -2.47 -15.13 -17.55
CA ALA A 151 -2.34 -13.68 -17.71
C ALA A 151 -2.82 -13.20 -19.08
N ASP A 152 -2.40 -13.85 -20.18
CA ASP A 152 -2.82 -13.53 -21.55
C ASP A 152 -4.34 -13.68 -21.70
N ARG A 153 -4.91 -14.75 -21.12
CA ARG A 153 -6.35 -15.02 -21.18
C ARG A 153 -7.16 -13.99 -20.39
N LEU A 154 -6.70 -13.56 -19.22
CA LEU A 154 -7.36 -12.50 -18.45
C LEU A 154 -7.24 -11.15 -19.15
N SER A 155 -6.06 -10.81 -19.68
CA SER A 155 -5.85 -9.59 -20.49
C SER A 155 -6.80 -9.55 -21.70
N GLY A 156 -6.96 -10.67 -22.40
CA GLY A 156 -7.89 -10.83 -23.53
C GLY A 156 -9.38 -10.68 -23.18
N ALA A 157 -9.76 -10.64 -21.90
CA ALA A 157 -11.13 -10.34 -21.47
C ALA A 157 -11.50 -8.85 -21.64
N GLY A 158 -10.50 -7.98 -21.83
CA GLY A 158 -10.69 -6.57 -22.18
C GLY A 158 -11.07 -5.65 -21.02
N ASN A 159 -10.77 -6.06 -19.79
CA ASN A 159 -11.01 -5.24 -18.59
C ASN A 159 -9.78 -4.42 -18.19
N ALA A 160 -10.00 -3.36 -17.42
CA ALA A 160 -9.00 -2.33 -17.13
C ALA A 160 -7.82 -2.82 -16.28
N LEU A 161 -8.04 -3.78 -15.39
CA LEU A 161 -7.02 -4.25 -14.45
C LEU A 161 -7.20 -5.73 -14.11
N ASN A 162 -6.14 -6.51 -14.33
CA ASN A 162 -6.05 -7.91 -13.90
C ASN A 162 -4.92 -8.06 -12.88
N ILE A 163 -5.23 -8.58 -11.70
CA ILE A 163 -4.26 -8.83 -10.63
C ILE A 163 -4.10 -10.35 -10.50
N LEU A 164 -2.88 -10.86 -10.67
CA LEU A 164 -2.57 -12.28 -10.55
C LEU A 164 -1.59 -12.49 -9.39
N ILE A 165 -2.05 -13.12 -8.33
CA ILE A 165 -1.27 -13.37 -7.11
C ILE A 165 -0.99 -14.86 -7.03
N VAL A 166 0.30 -15.21 -7.00
CA VAL A 166 0.75 -16.60 -6.98
C VAL A 166 1.53 -16.85 -5.70
N ASP A 167 0.87 -17.49 -4.72
CA ASP A 167 1.50 -17.99 -3.51
C ASP A 167 1.92 -19.46 -3.70
N ALA A 168 3.01 -19.63 -4.45
CA ALA A 168 3.52 -20.95 -4.79
C ALA A 168 5.04 -21.04 -4.56
N CYS A 169 5.49 -22.30 -4.43
CA CYS A 169 6.88 -22.79 -4.27
C CYS A 169 7.26 -23.21 -2.85
N ARG A 170 6.74 -24.37 -2.46
CA ARG A 170 7.04 -25.10 -1.23
C ARG A 170 7.73 -26.40 -1.64
N ASP A 171 9.05 -26.43 -1.51
CA ASP A 171 9.95 -27.52 -1.90
C ASP A 171 9.86 -27.98 -3.38
N ASN A 172 10.90 -28.67 -3.86
CA ASN A 172 10.83 -29.37 -5.14
C ASN A 172 10.45 -30.83 -4.87
N PRO A 173 9.16 -31.22 -4.90
CA PRO A 173 8.75 -32.61 -4.74
C PRO A 173 9.10 -33.46 -5.97
N PHE A 174 9.65 -32.87 -7.02
CA PHE A 174 9.90 -33.52 -8.29
C PHE A 174 11.31 -34.15 -8.33
N PRO A 175 11.48 -35.24 -9.12
CA PRO A 175 12.79 -35.85 -9.32
C PRO A 175 13.86 -34.83 -9.76
N PRO A 176 15.15 -35.01 -9.40
CA PRO A 176 16.24 -34.05 -9.69
C PRO A 176 16.39 -33.59 -11.15
N GLY A 177 15.88 -34.39 -12.11
CA GLY A 177 15.90 -34.05 -13.55
C GLY A 177 14.70 -33.23 -14.06
N VAL A 178 13.72 -32.89 -13.21
CA VAL A 178 12.52 -32.12 -13.58
C VAL A 178 12.74 -30.62 -13.38
N ALA A 179 13.28 -30.24 -12.22
CA ALA A 179 13.64 -28.87 -11.87
C ALA A 179 14.96 -28.94 -11.07
N PRO A 180 16.11 -28.56 -11.63
CA PRO A 180 17.36 -28.46 -10.87
C PRO A 180 17.18 -27.63 -9.59
N ALA A 181 17.94 -27.91 -8.52
CA ALA A 181 17.86 -27.13 -7.28
C ALA A 181 18.10 -25.62 -7.50
N ALA A 182 18.80 -25.25 -8.57
CA ALA A 182 19.04 -23.86 -8.98
C ALA A 182 17.83 -23.17 -9.65
N THR A 183 16.80 -23.92 -10.08
CA THR A 183 15.56 -23.41 -10.70
C THR A 183 14.34 -23.62 -9.80
N GLN A 184 14.55 -23.71 -8.48
CA GLN A 184 13.46 -23.74 -7.50
C GLN A 184 12.77 -22.37 -7.46
N GLY A 185 11.43 -22.33 -7.45
CA GLY A 185 10.71 -21.05 -7.39
C GLY A 185 10.08 -20.63 -8.72
N LEU A 186 9.44 -19.46 -8.71
CA LEU A 186 8.93 -18.78 -9.91
C LEU A 186 9.98 -17.77 -10.39
N VAL A 187 10.14 -17.62 -11.71
CA VAL A 187 11.00 -16.58 -12.29
C VAL A 187 10.22 -15.27 -12.50
N PRO A 188 10.88 -14.09 -12.40
CA PRO A 188 10.29 -12.83 -12.87
C PRO A 188 9.78 -12.96 -14.30
N MET A 189 8.59 -12.41 -14.56
CA MET A 189 7.96 -12.47 -15.88
C MET A 189 8.05 -11.12 -16.58
N GLY A 190 8.14 -11.13 -17.92
CA GLY A 190 7.90 -9.92 -18.70
C GLY A 190 6.48 -9.41 -18.46
N ALA A 191 6.31 -8.08 -18.40
CA ALA A 191 5.02 -7.47 -18.13
C ALA A 191 4.00 -7.80 -19.24
N VAL A 192 2.76 -8.11 -18.84
CA VAL A 192 1.62 -8.29 -19.74
C VAL A 192 0.73 -7.06 -19.59
N TYR A 193 0.42 -6.39 -20.71
CA TYR A 193 -0.36 -5.15 -20.69
C TYR A 193 -1.68 -5.33 -19.91
N GLY A 194 -1.94 -4.41 -18.98
CA GLY A 194 -3.13 -4.46 -18.11
C GLY A 194 -3.10 -5.55 -17.02
N VAL A 195 -1.96 -6.20 -16.78
CA VAL A 195 -1.80 -7.24 -15.76
C VAL A 195 -0.73 -6.86 -14.74
N PHE A 196 -1.08 -7.01 -13.47
CA PHE A 196 -0.19 -6.96 -12.32
C PHE A 196 0.02 -8.37 -11.79
N ILE A 197 1.23 -8.91 -11.89
CA ILE A 197 1.57 -10.25 -11.39
C ILE A 197 2.39 -10.10 -10.12
N ALA A 198 1.95 -10.72 -9.03
CA ALA A 198 2.68 -10.80 -7.77
C ALA A 198 2.96 -12.26 -7.42
N SER A 199 4.18 -12.55 -6.98
CA SER A 199 4.64 -13.89 -6.62
C SER A 199 5.21 -13.88 -5.20
N SER A 200 4.93 -14.92 -4.43
CA SER A 200 5.34 -14.99 -3.02
C SER A 200 6.85 -15.11 -2.82
N THR A 201 7.61 -15.46 -3.85
CA THR A 201 9.06 -15.54 -3.84
C THR A 201 9.65 -15.19 -5.21
N GLY A 202 10.91 -14.78 -5.25
CA GLY A 202 11.68 -14.59 -6.47
C GLY A 202 12.32 -15.89 -6.97
N SER A 203 12.99 -15.81 -8.13
CA SER A 203 13.67 -16.94 -8.77
C SER A 203 14.70 -17.59 -7.84
N GLY A 204 14.72 -18.92 -7.79
CA GLY A 204 15.74 -19.69 -7.05
C GLY A 204 15.50 -19.79 -5.54
N LYS A 205 14.34 -19.38 -5.01
CA LYS A 205 14.06 -19.27 -3.57
C LYS A 205 12.76 -19.94 -3.17
N ILE A 206 12.75 -20.61 -2.01
CA ILE A 206 11.61 -21.35 -1.44
C ILE A 206 10.70 -20.37 -0.66
N ALA A 207 9.39 -20.53 -0.78
CA ALA A 207 8.39 -19.86 0.03
C ALA A 207 8.13 -20.65 1.33
N PHE A 208 8.07 -19.95 2.46
CA PHE A 208 7.87 -20.57 3.77
C PHE A 208 6.40 -20.91 4.01
N ASP A 209 6.18 -22.01 4.73
CA ASP A 209 4.84 -22.42 5.18
C ASP A 209 4.33 -21.59 6.37
N GLY A 210 5.23 -21.03 7.18
CA GLY A 210 4.86 -20.36 8.44
C GLY A 210 4.52 -21.35 9.56
N GLU A 211 4.53 -20.88 10.81
CA GLU A 211 4.42 -21.73 12.01
C GLU A 211 2.99 -21.78 12.59
N ASP A 212 2.12 -20.88 12.15
CA ASP A 212 0.80 -20.58 12.73
C ASP A 212 -0.35 -20.84 11.74
N GLY A 213 -0.09 -21.69 10.74
CA GLY A 213 -1.11 -22.25 9.86
C GLY A 213 -1.42 -21.44 8.59
N HIS A 214 -0.72 -20.33 8.35
CA HIS A 214 -0.74 -19.60 7.08
C HIS A 214 0.66 -19.27 6.60
N SER A 215 0.85 -19.18 5.28
CA SER A 215 2.14 -18.71 4.74
C SER A 215 2.44 -17.28 5.18
N PRO A 216 3.72 -16.89 5.39
CA PRO A 216 4.07 -15.51 5.69
C PRO A 216 3.60 -14.53 4.61
N TYR A 217 3.56 -14.98 3.34
CA TYR A 217 3.05 -14.19 2.23
C TYR A 217 1.55 -13.93 2.35
N THR A 218 0.77 -14.98 2.60
CA THR A 218 -0.68 -14.86 2.71
C THR A 218 -1.09 -14.04 3.93
N ARG A 219 -0.39 -14.18 5.06
CA ARG A 219 -0.61 -13.30 6.22
C ARG A 219 -0.37 -11.84 5.88
N ALA A 220 0.81 -11.53 5.35
CA ALA A 220 1.18 -10.17 4.99
C ALA A 220 0.22 -9.55 3.97
N LEU A 221 -0.22 -10.36 3.00
CA LEU A 221 -1.21 -9.98 2.01
C LEU A 221 -2.57 -9.67 2.64
N ALA A 222 -3.08 -10.56 3.50
CA ALA A 222 -4.37 -10.40 4.14
C ALA A 222 -4.45 -9.13 5.01
N GLU A 223 -3.34 -8.74 5.64
CA GLU A 223 -3.23 -7.48 6.37
C GLU A 223 -3.17 -6.27 5.42
N ALA A 224 -2.23 -6.29 4.46
CA ALA A 224 -1.97 -5.16 3.57
C ALA A 224 -3.15 -4.81 2.66
N LEU A 225 -3.94 -5.78 2.21
CA LEU A 225 -5.13 -5.55 1.36
C LEU A 225 -6.18 -4.68 2.05
N THR A 226 -6.18 -4.63 3.38
CA THR A 226 -7.17 -3.87 4.16
C THR A 226 -6.70 -2.47 4.54
N THR A 227 -5.47 -2.08 4.17
CA THR A 227 -4.92 -0.76 4.50
C THR A 227 -5.60 0.34 3.67
N PRO A 228 -6.26 1.33 4.30
CA PRO A 228 -6.86 2.45 3.58
C PRO A 228 -5.84 3.33 2.88
N GLY A 229 -6.13 3.73 1.65
CA GLY A 229 -5.36 4.73 0.92
C GLY A 229 -4.04 4.25 0.33
N GLU A 230 -3.68 2.97 0.46
CA GLU A 230 -2.54 2.41 -0.25
C GLU A 230 -2.91 2.06 -1.70
N LYS A 231 -2.09 2.53 -2.63
CA LYS A 231 -2.17 2.13 -4.05
C LYS A 231 -1.77 0.66 -4.20
N LEU A 232 -2.21 0.02 -5.27
CA LEU A 232 -1.88 -1.37 -5.62
C LEU A 232 -0.40 -1.68 -5.42
N GLU A 233 0.50 -0.89 -6.00
CA GLU A 233 1.94 -1.10 -5.90
C GLU A 233 2.46 -0.96 -4.47
N ASP A 234 1.88 -0.03 -3.70
CA ASP A 234 2.30 0.23 -2.33
C ASP A 234 1.85 -0.87 -1.37
N VAL A 235 0.65 -1.44 -1.60
CA VAL A 235 0.18 -2.65 -0.90
C VAL A 235 1.21 -3.77 -1.07
N PHE A 236 1.65 -4.05 -2.30
CA PHE A 236 2.59 -5.14 -2.55
C PHE A 236 4.03 -4.83 -2.10
N LYS A 237 4.47 -3.56 -2.09
CA LYS A 237 5.69 -3.15 -1.39
C LYS A 237 5.60 -3.43 0.11
N SER A 238 4.45 -3.16 0.73
CA SER A 238 4.17 -3.49 2.14
C SER A 238 4.23 -5.00 2.38
N VAL A 239 3.61 -5.81 1.53
CA VAL A 239 3.69 -7.29 1.57
C VAL A 239 5.14 -7.76 1.49
N ARG A 240 5.88 -7.32 0.46
CA ARG A 240 7.30 -7.69 0.28
C ARG A 240 8.13 -7.39 1.52
N ARG A 241 7.92 -6.21 2.11
CA ARG A 241 8.63 -5.80 3.32
C ARG A 241 8.28 -6.70 4.51
N GLN A 242 7.00 -6.98 4.74
CA GLN A 242 6.55 -7.82 5.85
C GLN A 242 7.08 -9.25 5.74
N VAL A 243 7.01 -9.86 4.56
CA VAL A 243 7.51 -11.22 4.31
C VAL A 243 9.02 -11.30 4.50
N ARG A 244 9.77 -10.34 3.94
CA ARG A 244 11.23 -10.28 4.11
C ARG A 244 11.60 -10.21 5.59
N LEU A 245 10.90 -9.41 6.39
CA LEU A 245 11.16 -9.29 7.82
C LEU A 245 10.76 -10.54 8.60
N ALA A 246 9.59 -11.13 8.30
CA ALA A 246 9.08 -12.30 8.98
C ALA A 246 9.92 -13.57 8.71
N THR A 247 10.59 -13.62 7.57
CA THR A 247 11.42 -14.77 7.15
C THR A 247 12.91 -14.57 7.37
N GLY A 248 13.33 -13.49 8.05
CA GLY A 248 14.76 -13.19 8.24
C GLY A 248 15.50 -13.00 6.90
N GLU A 249 14.84 -12.36 5.94
CA GLU A 249 15.30 -12.08 4.58
C GLU A 249 15.43 -13.30 3.65
N GLN A 250 14.98 -14.48 4.09
CA GLN A 250 15.10 -15.71 3.31
C GLN A 250 14.08 -15.80 2.17
N GLN A 251 12.93 -15.12 2.30
CA GLN A 251 11.92 -15.01 1.25
C GLN A 251 11.69 -13.54 0.89
N ILE A 252 11.78 -13.24 -0.40
CA ILE A 252 11.55 -11.90 -0.95
C ILE A 252 10.51 -12.03 -2.06
N PRO A 253 9.27 -11.55 -1.84
CA PRO A 253 8.27 -11.48 -2.88
C PRO A 253 8.68 -10.60 -4.06
N TRP A 254 8.11 -10.89 -5.23
CA TRP A 254 8.42 -10.18 -6.47
C TRP A 254 7.16 -9.85 -7.26
N GLU A 255 7.22 -8.77 -8.03
CA GLU A 255 6.11 -8.24 -8.80
C GLU A 255 6.56 -7.93 -10.24
N SER A 256 5.65 -8.10 -11.19
CA SER A 256 5.86 -7.80 -12.61
C SER A 256 4.60 -7.13 -13.14
N THR A 257 4.72 -5.89 -13.61
CA THR A 257 3.56 -5.05 -13.94
C THR A 257 3.83 -4.13 -15.12
N SER A 258 2.79 -3.88 -15.91
CA SER A 258 2.67 -2.79 -16.88
C SER A 258 1.35 -2.03 -16.70
N VAL A 259 0.82 -2.02 -15.47
CA VAL A 259 -0.37 -1.26 -15.11
C VAL A 259 0.01 0.22 -14.96
N GLU A 260 -0.81 1.09 -15.54
CA GLU A 260 -0.62 2.56 -15.50
C GLU A 260 -1.69 3.27 -14.64
N LEU A 261 -2.75 2.54 -14.28
CA LEU A 261 -3.90 3.05 -13.53
C LEU A 261 -3.63 3.00 -12.02
N ASP A 262 -4.13 3.99 -11.30
CA ASP A 262 -4.16 3.93 -9.83
C ASP A 262 -5.34 3.05 -9.38
N PHE A 263 -5.08 2.07 -8.52
CA PHE A 263 -6.13 1.24 -7.90
C PHE A 263 -5.92 1.17 -6.39
N TYR A 264 -7.03 1.22 -5.65
CA TYR A 264 -7.07 1.11 -4.20
C TYR A 264 -8.00 -0.03 -3.81
N PHE A 265 -7.50 -0.99 -3.04
CA PHE A 265 -8.35 -2.02 -2.43
C PHE A 265 -9.33 -1.39 -1.45
N VAL A 266 -8.80 -0.52 -0.57
CA VAL A 266 -9.57 0.37 0.30
C VAL A 266 -9.21 1.81 -0.09
N PRO A 267 -10.17 2.59 -0.65
CA PRO A 267 -9.94 4.00 -0.96
C PRO A 267 -9.46 4.78 0.27
N PRO A 268 -8.70 5.88 0.08
CA PRO A 268 -8.40 6.76 1.20
C PRO A 268 -9.70 7.26 1.83
N PRO A 269 -9.77 7.44 3.16
CA PRO A 269 -10.93 8.05 3.78
C PRO A 269 -11.17 9.42 3.13
N PRO A 270 -12.44 9.76 2.82
CA PRO A 270 -12.73 11.08 2.28
C PRO A 270 -12.24 12.13 3.26
N VAL A 271 -11.55 13.15 2.73
CA VAL A 271 -11.19 14.31 3.55
C VAL A 271 -12.50 14.96 4.00
N PRO A 272 -12.76 15.12 5.31
CA PRO A 272 -14.00 15.72 5.78
C PRO A 272 -14.17 17.10 5.17
N THR A 273 -15.35 17.37 4.62
CA THR A 273 -15.66 18.66 4.01
C THR A 273 -15.57 19.80 5.04
N PRO A 274 -15.34 21.05 4.60
CA PRO A 274 -15.45 22.23 5.46
C PRO A 274 -16.69 22.25 6.35
N ALA A 275 -17.84 21.88 5.78
CA ALA A 275 -19.13 21.86 6.46
C ALA A 275 -19.19 20.77 7.55
N GLU A 276 -18.74 19.54 7.25
CA GLU A 276 -18.68 18.45 8.23
C GLU A 276 -17.76 18.79 9.40
N GLN A 277 -16.62 19.43 9.14
CA GLN A 277 -15.68 19.82 10.19
C GLN A 277 -16.25 20.93 11.09
N LEU A 278 -16.87 21.95 10.50
CA LEU A 278 -17.56 23.00 11.27
C LEU A 278 -18.70 22.41 12.10
N PHE A 279 -19.49 21.51 11.53
CA PHE A 279 -20.62 20.91 12.22
C PHE A 279 -20.18 20.00 13.37
N ALA A 280 -19.12 19.22 13.19
CA ALA A 280 -18.53 18.41 14.25
C ALA A 280 -18.01 19.30 15.39
N ALA A 281 -17.27 20.37 15.06
CA ALA A 281 -16.78 21.33 16.05
C ALA A 281 -17.93 22.04 16.78
N ALA A 282 -19.01 22.39 16.07
CA ALA A 282 -20.21 22.99 16.65
C ALA A 282 -20.92 22.04 17.63
N LYS A 283 -21.04 20.76 17.28
CA LYS A 283 -21.61 19.71 18.14
C LYS A 283 -20.78 19.47 19.40
N GLU A 284 -19.47 19.39 19.26
CA GLU A 284 -18.55 19.10 20.35
C GLU A 284 -18.48 20.27 21.36
N THR A 285 -18.44 21.51 20.86
CA THR A 285 -18.29 22.71 21.71
C THR A 285 -19.61 23.29 22.17
N GLY A 286 -20.72 22.98 21.50
CA GLY A 286 -22.01 23.65 21.69
C GLY A 286 -21.99 25.13 21.29
N ASN A 287 -20.98 25.61 20.56
CA ASN A 287 -20.83 27.03 20.25
C ASN A 287 -21.84 27.47 19.17
N PRO A 288 -22.80 28.37 19.47
CA PRO A 288 -23.79 28.82 18.50
C PRO A 288 -23.17 29.51 17.28
N ALA A 289 -22.03 30.20 17.43
CA ALA A 289 -21.37 30.88 16.33
C ALA A 289 -20.84 29.90 15.26
N LEU A 290 -20.43 28.69 15.65
CA LEU A 290 -20.03 27.66 14.68
C LEU A 290 -21.22 27.14 13.87
N TYR A 291 -22.38 26.98 14.51
CA TYR A 291 -23.61 26.62 13.79
C TYR A 291 -24.04 27.74 12.83
N GLN A 292 -23.95 29.01 13.24
CA GLN A 292 -24.27 30.13 12.35
C GLN A 292 -23.29 30.24 11.19
N LEU A 293 -22.00 30.15 11.46
CA LEU A 293 -20.96 30.18 10.43
C LEU A 293 -21.15 29.04 9.41
N LEU A 294 -21.52 27.84 9.87
CA LEU A 294 -21.86 26.72 8.99
C LEU A 294 -23.05 27.03 8.09
N ILE A 295 -24.13 27.59 8.65
CA ILE A 295 -25.33 27.94 7.89
C ILE A 295 -25.06 29.07 6.88
N GLU A 296 -24.28 30.08 7.29
CA GLU A 296 -23.92 31.22 6.44
C GLU A 296 -22.96 30.83 5.32
N ARG A 297 -21.93 30.03 5.62
CA ARG A 297 -20.86 29.69 4.67
C ARG A 297 -21.21 28.53 3.76
N PHE A 298 -22.06 27.61 4.23
CA PHE A 298 -22.44 26.38 3.52
C PHE A 298 -23.97 26.13 3.56
N PRO A 299 -24.80 27.09 3.10
CA PRO A 299 -26.25 27.04 3.28
C PRO A 299 -26.91 25.80 2.66
N ASP A 300 -26.38 25.29 1.55
CA ASP A 300 -26.95 24.13 0.85
C ASP A 300 -26.41 22.79 1.34
N SER A 301 -25.50 22.80 2.33
CA SER A 301 -24.97 21.57 2.91
C SER A 301 -26.02 20.84 3.74
N ARG A 302 -25.92 19.51 3.79
CA ARG A 302 -26.74 18.67 4.67
C ARG A 302 -26.52 19.09 6.13
N GLU A 303 -25.28 19.39 6.48
CA GLU A 303 -24.86 19.80 7.82
C GLU A 303 -25.53 21.11 8.22
N ALA A 304 -25.63 22.10 7.32
CA ALA A 304 -26.37 23.33 7.57
C ALA A 304 -27.86 23.07 7.78
N ALA A 305 -28.46 22.13 7.03
CA ALA A 305 -29.85 21.74 7.25
C ALA A 305 -30.08 21.15 8.66
N GLU A 306 -29.15 20.32 9.14
CA GLU A 306 -29.19 19.80 10.52
C GLU A 306 -28.86 20.89 11.57
N ALA A 307 -28.02 21.86 11.24
CA ALA A 307 -27.60 22.94 12.13
C ALA A 307 -28.69 23.99 12.38
N ARG A 308 -29.51 24.32 11.39
CA ARG A 308 -30.57 25.34 11.47
C ARG A 308 -31.46 25.23 12.73
N PRO A 309 -32.09 24.07 13.02
CA PRO A 309 -32.92 23.94 14.22
C PRO A 309 -32.11 24.04 15.53
N ILE A 310 -30.86 23.55 15.54
CA ILE A 310 -29.98 23.62 16.72
C ILE A 310 -29.61 25.08 17.00
N ALA A 311 -29.25 25.82 15.96
CA ALA A 311 -28.85 27.21 16.05
C ALA A 311 -30.03 28.13 16.42
N ALA A 312 -31.26 27.80 16.01
CA ALA A 312 -32.46 28.53 16.42
C ALA A 312 -32.75 28.38 17.93
N ASN A 313 -32.47 27.21 18.50
CA ASN A 313 -32.64 26.96 19.94
C ASN A 313 -31.56 27.62 20.80
N LEU A 314 -30.36 27.84 20.23
CA LEU A 314 -29.25 28.54 20.84
C LEU A 314 -29.28 30.02 20.39
N ARG A 315 -30.09 30.86 21.04
CA ARG A 315 -30.30 32.29 20.69
C ARG A 315 -29.06 32.97 20.08
N GLN A 316 -29.21 33.59 18.90
CA GLN A 316 -28.13 34.28 18.19
C GLN A 316 -27.68 35.56 18.93
N PRO A 317 -26.37 35.79 19.12
CA PRO A 317 -25.85 37.06 19.59
C PRO A 317 -25.85 38.12 18.46
N PRO A 318 -25.79 39.44 18.77
CA PRO A 318 -25.74 40.52 17.77
C PRO A 318 -24.49 40.46 16.88
N ALA A 319 -24.51 41.07 15.69
CA ALA A 319 -23.46 40.96 14.65
C ALA A 319 -22.02 41.21 15.13
N ASN A 320 -21.78 42.20 16.02
CA ASN A 320 -20.43 42.44 16.57
C ASN A 320 -19.95 41.33 17.51
N ALA A 321 -20.89 40.64 18.17
CA ALA A 321 -20.57 39.47 18.98
C ALA A 321 -20.33 38.23 18.11
N VAL A 322 -20.85 38.18 16.88
CA VAL A 322 -20.53 37.11 15.91
C VAL A 322 -19.06 37.19 15.51
N LEU A 323 -18.54 38.37 15.18
CA LEU A 323 -17.11 38.54 14.83
C LEU A 323 -16.16 38.13 15.99
N ALA A 324 -16.49 38.53 17.22
CA ALA A 324 -15.73 38.10 18.40
C ALA A 324 -15.88 36.59 18.67
N ALA A 325 -17.08 36.05 18.47
CA ALA A 325 -17.35 34.62 18.63
C ALA A 325 -16.71 33.77 17.52
N THR A 326 -16.53 34.29 16.30
CA THR A 326 -15.81 33.62 15.22
C THR A 326 -14.33 33.50 15.53
N ALA A 327 -13.72 34.51 16.17
CA ALA A 327 -12.36 34.40 16.69
C ALA A 327 -12.27 33.34 17.81
N SER A 328 -13.22 33.35 18.76
CA SER A 328 -13.32 32.30 19.78
C SER A 328 -13.63 30.91 19.21
N ALA A 329 -14.22 30.83 18.02
CA ALA A 329 -14.58 29.60 17.33
C ALA A 329 -13.45 29.05 16.45
N ALA A 330 -12.45 29.86 16.10
CA ALA A 330 -11.29 29.42 15.35
C ALA A 330 -10.42 28.45 16.19
N ALA A 331 -10.29 28.71 17.50
CA ALA A 331 -9.51 27.89 18.42
C ALA A 331 -9.90 26.39 18.45
N PRO A 332 -11.18 25.99 18.61
CA PRO A 332 -11.54 24.57 18.58
C PRO A 332 -11.35 23.91 17.21
N VAL A 333 -11.54 24.64 16.11
CA VAL A 333 -11.30 24.09 14.75
C VAL A 333 -9.79 23.91 14.51
N LEU A 334 -8.96 24.86 14.98
CA LEU A 334 -7.50 24.73 14.98
C LEU A 334 -7.03 23.58 15.88
N ALA A 335 -7.63 23.39 17.06
CA ALA A 335 -7.30 22.26 17.94
C ALA A 335 -7.56 20.91 17.23
N ARG A 336 -8.61 20.84 16.42
CA ARG A 336 -8.90 19.66 15.60
C ARG A 336 -7.91 19.47 14.45
N ALA A 337 -7.54 20.55 13.76
CA ALA A 337 -6.45 20.51 12.76
C ALA A 337 -5.11 20.07 13.38
N LYS A 338 -4.84 20.45 14.62
CA LYS A 338 -3.67 20.00 15.40
C LYS A 338 -3.70 18.52 15.72
N GLN A 339 -4.88 17.91 15.88
CA GLN A 339 -5.01 16.46 16.09
C GLN A 339 -4.80 15.67 14.79
N THR A 340 -5.31 16.16 13.66
CA THR A 340 -5.19 15.46 12.37
C THR A 340 -3.83 15.65 11.71
N GLN A 341 -3.17 16.79 11.97
CA GLN A 341 -1.84 17.14 11.46
C GLN A 341 -1.70 17.04 9.92
N THR A 342 -2.74 17.37 9.16
CA THR A 342 -2.69 17.40 7.69
C THR A 342 -2.70 18.83 7.16
N PRO A 343 -1.97 19.16 6.08
CA PRO A 343 -2.03 20.48 5.45
C PRO A 343 -3.45 20.94 5.17
N GLU A 344 -4.29 20.04 4.65
CA GLU A 344 -5.67 20.32 4.26
C GLU A 344 -6.53 20.74 5.46
N ALA A 345 -6.31 20.15 6.64
CA ALA A 345 -7.03 20.52 7.85
C ALA A 345 -6.63 21.92 8.35
N TYR A 346 -5.36 22.30 8.19
CA TYR A 346 -4.90 23.64 8.55
C TYR A 346 -5.31 24.70 7.52
N ASP A 347 -5.25 24.40 6.22
CA ASP A 347 -5.76 25.32 5.19
C ASP A 347 -7.24 25.61 5.39
N LEU A 348 -7.98 24.61 5.85
CA LEU A 348 -9.37 24.79 6.16
C LEU A 348 -9.56 25.85 7.26
N VAL A 349 -8.82 25.79 8.37
CA VAL A 349 -8.86 26.82 9.42
C VAL A 349 -8.61 28.20 8.81
N ALA A 350 -7.57 28.32 7.98
CA ALA A 350 -7.19 29.56 7.33
C ALA A 350 -8.24 30.09 6.32
N SER A 351 -9.04 29.20 5.73
CA SER A 351 -10.11 29.54 4.80
C SER A 351 -11.42 29.92 5.51
N LEU A 352 -11.69 29.30 6.67
CA LEU A 352 -12.90 29.52 7.46
C LEU A 352 -12.78 30.77 8.36
N PHE A 353 -11.57 31.07 8.84
CA PHE A 353 -11.31 32.15 9.79
C PHE A 353 -10.16 33.07 9.33
N PRO A 354 -10.20 33.63 8.11
CA PRO A 354 -9.02 34.20 7.46
C PRO A 354 -8.33 35.33 8.24
N ASP A 355 -9.09 36.07 9.04
CA ASP A 355 -8.67 37.27 9.78
C ASP A 355 -8.36 37.00 11.27
N THR A 356 -8.11 35.75 11.66
CA THR A 356 -7.80 35.40 13.07
C THR A 356 -6.34 34.97 13.27
N PRO A 357 -5.77 35.12 14.48
CA PRO A 357 -4.42 34.63 14.79
C PRO A 357 -4.26 33.12 14.56
N GLU A 358 -5.33 32.35 14.76
CA GLU A 358 -5.37 30.91 14.51
C GLU A 358 -5.18 30.58 13.02
N ALA A 359 -5.67 31.42 12.11
CA ALA A 359 -5.44 31.24 10.69
C ALA A 359 -3.98 31.48 10.30
N GLU A 360 -3.30 32.46 10.90
CA GLU A 360 -1.86 32.65 10.72
C GLU A 360 -1.06 31.45 11.23
N GLU A 361 -1.41 30.93 12.41
CA GLU A 361 -0.81 29.71 12.95
C GLU A 361 -1.05 28.52 12.00
N ALA A 362 -2.27 28.39 11.49
CA ALA A 362 -2.65 27.31 10.58
C ALA A 362 -1.93 27.40 9.24
N ARG A 363 -1.83 28.58 8.62
CA ARG A 363 -1.05 28.79 7.38
C ARG A 363 0.41 28.39 7.58
N ALA A 364 1.00 28.81 8.70
CA ALA A 364 2.38 28.44 9.03
C ALA A 364 2.53 26.92 9.27
N ALA A 365 1.56 26.27 9.93
CA ALA A 365 1.55 24.83 10.15
C ALA A 365 1.36 24.04 8.85
N ALA A 366 0.42 24.45 7.99
CA ALA A 366 0.19 23.86 6.66
C ALA A 366 1.44 23.97 5.79
N SER A 367 2.09 25.14 5.78
CA SER A 367 3.36 25.34 5.06
C SER A 367 4.45 24.40 5.58
N ARG A 368 4.64 24.29 6.90
CA ARG A 368 5.61 23.36 7.50
C ARG A 368 5.31 21.91 7.16
N LEU A 369 4.04 21.50 7.22
CA LEU A 369 3.65 20.14 6.91
C LEU A 369 3.82 19.81 5.42
N ARG A 370 3.48 20.74 4.52
CA ARG A 370 3.78 20.61 3.10
C ARG A 370 5.27 20.54 2.85
N GLU A 371 6.05 21.36 3.54
CA GLU A 371 7.51 21.31 3.47
C GLU A 371 8.05 19.97 3.99
N VAL A 372 7.49 19.40 5.05
CA VAL A 372 7.80 18.04 5.52
C VAL A 372 7.37 16.96 4.52
N THR A 373 6.21 17.12 3.87
CA THR A 373 5.70 16.17 2.86
C THR A 373 6.55 16.24 1.59
N VAL A 374 6.98 17.45 1.21
CA VAL A 374 7.94 17.72 0.15
C VAL A 374 9.33 17.21 0.55
N LEU A 375 9.73 17.26 1.83
CA LEU A 375 10.99 16.68 2.32
C LEU A 375 10.94 15.14 2.47
N ASP A 376 9.76 14.55 2.55
CA ASP A 376 9.54 13.10 2.38
C ASP A 376 9.56 12.71 0.89
N SER A 377 9.33 13.69 -0.01
CA SER A 377 9.38 13.56 -1.48
C SER A 377 10.70 14.05 -2.10
N ALA A 378 11.50 14.78 -1.34
CA ALA A 378 12.75 15.41 -1.72
C ALA A 378 13.70 15.29 -0.52
N GLY A 379 14.63 14.34 -0.56
CA GLY A 379 15.82 14.47 0.30
C GLY A 379 16.52 15.82 0.05
N PRO A 380 17.42 16.34 0.92
CA PRO A 380 18.21 15.63 1.95
C PRO A 380 18.49 16.43 3.27
N ALA A 381 19.19 15.79 4.23
CA ALA A 381 20.17 16.42 5.14
C ALA A 381 21.01 15.38 5.92
N TYR A 382 20.48 14.16 6.10
CA TYR A 382 21.26 12.97 6.45
C TYR A 382 20.90 11.88 5.45
N GLU A 383 21.83 11.42 4.62
CA GLU A 383 21.57 10.33 3.67
C GLU A 383 21.82 8.97 4.30
N GLY A 384 20.88 8.03 4.08
CA GLY A 384 21.01 6.59 4.24
C GLY A 384 21.73 6.12 5.51
N ARG A 385 23.06 6.03 5.42
CA ARG A 385 23.93 5.50 6.47
C ARG A 385 24.02 6.40 7.70
N GLU A 386 24.05 7.72 7.54
CA GLU A 386 24.28 8.67 8.63
C GLU A 386 23.08 8.76 9.59
N LEU A 387 21.87 8.76 9.05
CA LEU A 387 20.64 8.73 9.84
C LEU A 387 20.55 7.41 10.62
N VAL A 388 20.87 6.29 9.97
CA VAL A 388 20.89 4.98 10.62
C VAL A 388 21.93 4.95 11.73
N GLN A 389 23.12 5.50 11.50
CA GLN A 389 24.16 5.61 12.52
C GLN A 389 23.70 6.44 13.72
N ALA A 390 23.06 7.60 13.49
CA ALA A 390 22.53 8.42 14.58
C ALA A 390 21.41 7.71 15.36
N ILE A 391 20.57 6.92 14.69
CA ILE A 391 19.56 6.08 15.32
C ILE A 391 20.22 4.97 16.16
N GLN A 392 21.20 4.28 15.59
CA GLN A 392 21.97 3.23 16.27
C GLN A 392 22.66 3.78 17.52
N ASP A 393 23.21 4.99 17.47
CA ASP A 393 23.81 5.67 18.64
C ASP A 393 22.81 5.86 19.78
N GLN A 394 21.58 6.27 19.47
CA GLN A 394 20.54 6.42 20.49
C GLN A 394 20.05 5.06 21.02
N LEU A 395 19.94 4.05 20.16
CA LEU A 395 19.54 2.71 20.59
C LEU A 395 20.58 2.05 21.50
N LEU A 396 21.87 2.23 21.22
CA LEU A 396 22.96 1.79 22.10
C LEU A 396 22.94 2.55 23.43
N ARG A 397 22.74 3.88 23.39
CA ARG A 397 22.60 4.71 24.60
C ARG A 397 21.47 4.23 25.52
N LEU A 398 20.38 3.72 24.94
CA LEU A 398 19.20 3.26 25.67
C LEU A 398 19.25 1.75 26.03
N ASP A 399 20.34 1.04 25.74
CA ASP A 399 20.44 -0.43 25.84
C ASP A 399 19.33 -1.18 25.06
N CYS A 400 18.76 -0.52 24.05
CA CYS A 400 17.73 -1.06 23.16
C CYS A 400 18.33 -1.81 21.97
N MET A 401 19.64 -1.77 21.77
CA MET A 401 20.36 -2.54 20.75
C MET A 401 21.72 -2.97 21.31
N THR A 402 22.24 -4.09 20.82
CA THR A 402 23.62 -4.55 21.08
C THR A 402 24.31 -4.77 19.74
N GLY A 403 25.63 -4.57 19.69
CA GLY A 403 26.45 -4.73 18.47
C GLY A 403 26.99 -3.40 17.91
N GLU A 404 27.54 -3.45 16.70
CA GLU A 404 28.30 -2.34 16.12
C GLU A 404 27.44 -1.31 15.37
N ARG A 405 27.94 -0.07 15.31
CA ARG A 405 27.38 1.06 14.56
C ARG A 405 27.69 0.92 13.06
N SER A 406 27.09 -0.07 12.40
CA SER A 406 27.34 -0.39 10.98
C SER A 406 26.86 0.72 10.03
N GLY A 407 25.83 1.47 10.44
CA GLY A 407 25.07 2.37 9.59
C GLY A 407 24.16 1.68 8.58
N ALA A 408 24.06 0.35 8.63
CA ALA A 408 23.13 -0.42 7.84
C ALA A 408 21.82 -0.64 8.62
N PHE A 409 20.67 -0.43 7.98
CA PHE A 409 19.36 -0.56 8.62
C PHE A 409 18.90 -2.02 8.66
N GLU A 410 19.58 -2.80 9.49
CA GLU A 410 19.45 -4.25 9.57
C GLU A 410 18.54 -4.67 10.74
N THR A 411 18.28 -5.97 10.84
CA THR A 411 17.38 -6.58 11.84
C THR A 411 17.63 -6.11 13.26
N THR A 412 18.89 -5.94 13.68
CA THR A 412 19.27 -5.47 15.03
C THR A 412 18.78 -4.05 15.30
N THR A 413 18.87 -3.16 14.31
CA THR A 413 18.43 -1.76 14.41
C THR A 413 16.89 -1.69 14.44
N ILE A 414 16.22 -2.51 13.63
CA ILE A 414 14.75 -2.59 13.60
C ILE A 414 14.20 -3.14 14.92
N GLN A 415 14.78 -4.23 15.44
CA GLN A 415 14.41 -4.79 16.72
C GLN A 415 14.66 -3.81 17.87
N GLY A 416 15.72 -3.00 17.78
CA GLY A 416 15.97 -1.95 18.76
C GLY A 416 14.96 -0.82 18.71
N LEU A 417 14.60 -0.34 17.52
CA LEU A 417 13.53 0.65 17.34
C LEU A 417 12.18 0.13 17.82
N ARG A 418 11.85 -1.15 17.55
CA ARG A 418 10.61 -1.77 18.02
C ARG A 418 10.57 -1.81 19.55
N ARG A 419 11.67 -2.18 20.22
CA ARG A 419 11.76 -2.15 21.68
C ARG A 419 11.63 -0.73 22.22
N ALA A 420 12.35 0.23 21.64
CA ALA A 420 12.28 1.62 22.05
C ALA A 420 10.91 2.27 21.82
N SER A 421 10.13 1.81 20.83
CA SER A 421 8.77 2.31 20.60
C SER A 421 7.78 1.95 21.72
N GLN A 422 8.12 1.00 22.58
CA GLN A 422 7.33 0.66 23.76
C GLN A 422 7.63 1.59 24.95
N LEU A 423 8.65 2.44 24.84
CA LEU A 423 9.10 3.36 25.90
C LEU A 423 8.55 4.79 25.74
N THR A 424 7.78 5.06 24.68
CA THR A 424 7.27 6.39 24.37
C THR A 424 5.89 6.32 23.70
N ASP A 425 5.04 7.29 24.00
CA ASP A 425 3.73 7.45 23.35
C ASP A 425 3.84 8.07 21.95
N GLU A 426 5.05 8.42 21.49
CA GLU A 426 5.29 8.97 20.15
C GLU A 426 5.22 7.88 19.08
N ARG A 427 4.37 8.10 18.07
CA ARG A 427 4.23 7.18 16.92
C ARG A 427 5.32 7.46 15.89
N TYR A 428 6.18 6.48 15.65
CA TYR A 428 7.12 6.49 14.54
C TYR A 428 7.24 5.12 13.90
N LEU A 429 7.60 5.10 12.61
CA LEU A 429 7.79 3.85 11.88
C LEU A 429 9.10 3.20 12.34
N TRP A 430 9.02 2.28 13.31
CA TRP A 430 10.16 1.53 13.84
C TRP A 430 10.83 0.61 12.80
N TYR A 431 10.21 0.47 11.62
CA TYR A 431 10.65 -0.39 10.53
C TYR A 431 11.29 0.34 9.34
N ARG A 432 11.54 1.65 9.46
CA ARG A 432 12.37 2.45 8.53
C ARG A 432 13.21 3.46 9.33
N PRO A 433 14.39 3.87 8.84
CA PRO A 433 15.14 4.95 9.46
C PRO A 433 14.46 6.28 9.13
N THR A 434 13.84 6.91 10.13
CA THR A 434 13.14 8.17 9.97
C THR A 434 13.68 9.20 10.96
N MET A 435 13.63 10.48 10.58
CA MET A 435 13.94 11.57 11.52
C MET A 435 12.98 11.60 12.70
N ALA A 436 11.73 11.16 12.52
CA ALA A 436 10.76 10.98 13.59
C ALA A 436 11.26 9.98 14.64
N ALA A 437 11.75 8.81 14.20
CA ALA A 437 12.36 7.84 15.10
C ALA A 437 13.56 8.42 15.85
N LEU A 438 14.49 9.10 15.16
CA LEU A 438 15.65 9.71 15.80
C LEU A 438 15.26 10.75 16.87
N ARG A 439 14.25 11.59 16.61
CA ARG A 439 13.76 12.59 17.57
C ARG A 439 13.10 11.93 18.77
N ALA A 440 12.27 10.91 18.56
CA ALA A 440 11.61 10.18 19.64
C ALA A 440 12.64 9.54 20.57
N LEU A 441 13.65 8.86 20.01
CA LEU A 441 14.72 8.24 20.80
C LEU A 441 15.53 9.25 21.63
N LYS A 442 15.75 10.47 21.13
CA LYS A 442 16.48 11.53 21.85
C LYS A 442 15.73 12.05 23.08
N LYS A 443 14.41 11.89 23.13
CA LYS A 443 13.57 12.34 24.26
C LYS A 443 13.56 11.35 25.43
N ILE A 444 13.94 10.09 25.20
CA ILE A 444 13.95 9.05 26.24
C ILE A 444 15.18 9.22 27.13
N ASP A 445 14.97 9.29 28.46
CA ASP A 445 16.06 9.30 29.43
C ASP A 445 16.82 7.96 29.38
N ALA A 446 18.16 8.00 29.42
CA ALA A 446 18.99 6.80 29.45
C ALA A 446 18.63 5.85 30.61
N LYS A 447 18.18 6.39 31.75
CA LYS A 447 17.73 5.61 32.93
C LYS A 447 16.40 4.89 32.71
N GLU A 448 15.65 5.29 31.69
CA GLU A 448 14.35 4.73 31.30
C GLU A 448 14.45 3.86 30.03
N GLY A 449 15.68 3.55 29.59
CA GLY A 449 15.95 2.71 28.43
C GLY A 449 15.56 1.23 28.61
N CYS A 450 15.75 0.45 27.56
CA CYS A 450 15.40 -0.97 27.50
C CYS A 450 16.15 -1.85 28.53
N GLY A 451 17.26 -1.36 29.09
CA GLY A 451 17.99 -2.05 30.17
C GLY A 451 17.17 -2.26 31.45
N ARG A 452 16.13 -1.44 31.69
CA ARG A 452 15.24 -1.60 32.85
C ARG A 452 14.31 -2.82 32.72
N GLN A 453 13.93 -3.20 31.49
CA GLN A 453 13.15 -4.42 31.23
C GLN A 453 13.96 -5.71 31.47
N LYS A 454 15.30 -5.68 31.37
CA LYS A 454 16.15 -6.82 31.76
C LYS A 454 16.06 -7.14 33.26
N GLN A 455 15.69 -6.19 34.12
CA GLN A 455 15.56 -6.42 35.58
C GLN A 455 14.22 -7.02 36.01
N ILE A 456 13.21 -7.07 35.14
CA ILE A 456 11.87 -7.62 35.49
C ILE A 456 11.72 -9.07 34.98
N ALA A 457 12.65 -9.56 34.15
CA ALA A 457 12.63 -10.92 33.60
C ALA A 457 13.75 -11.82 34.19
N ALA A 458 14.08 -11.68 35.47
CA ALA A 458 14.75 -12.77 36.18
C ALA A 458 13.67 -13.80 36.56
N PRO A 459 13.74 -15.05 36.06
CA PRO A 459 12.75 -16.05 36.41
C PRO A 459 12.78 -16.30 37.92
N ARG A 460 11.61 -16.43 38.55
CA ARG A 460 11.53 -16.90 39.94
C ARG A 460 11.99 -18.35 39.95
N CYS A 461 13.25 -18.57 40.30
CA CYS A 461 13.77 -19.90 40.49
C CYS A 461 13.45 -20.37 41.92
N LEU A 462 12.85 -21.55 42.03
CA LEU A 462 12.62 -22.25 43.29
C LEU A 462 13.62 -23.40 43.39
N ARG A 463 14.38 -23.44 44.48
CA ARG A 463 15.34 -24.51 44.75
C ARG A 463 14.66 -25.58 45.60
N ILE A 464 14.51 -26.78 45.04
CA ILE A 464 13.97 -27.95 45.74
C ILE A 464 14.96 -29.08 45.56
N ASN A 465 15.42 -29.68 46.65
CA ASN A 465 16.38 -30.80 46.65
C ASN A 465 17.66 -30.53 45.81
N ASP A 466 18.25 -29.35 45.99
CA ASP A 466 19.47 -28.89 45.30
C ASP A 466 19.40 -28.71 43.78
N GLU A 467 18.19 -28.76 43.21
CA GLU A 467 17.94 -28.42 41.80
C GLU A 467 17.15 -27.11 41.69
N ASP A 468 17.57 -26.24 40.76
CA ASP A 468 16.95 -24.94 40.52
C ASP A 468 15.89 -25.06 39.41
N TYR A 469 14.63 -24.75 39.74
CA TYR A 469 13.52 -24.76 38.80
C TYR A 469 13.06 -23.32 38.51
N CYS A 470 13.33 -22.85 37.30
CA CYS A 470 13.02 -21.49 36.84
C CYS A 470 11.81 -21.52 35.87
N GLN A 471 10.87 -20.58 36.03
CA GLN A 471 9.72 -20.41 35.12
C GLN A 471 10.07 -19.74 33.80
#